data_AF-A0A6I5CP89-F1
#
_entry.id   AF-A0A6I5CP89-F1
#
_cell.length_a   1.000
_cell.length_b   1.000
_cell.length_c   1.000
_cell.angle_alpha   90.00
_cell.angle_beta   90.00
_cell.angle_gamma   90.00
#
_symmetry.space_group_name_H-M   'P 1'
#
loop_
_entity.id
_entity.type
_entity.pdbx_description
1 polymer ?
#
loop_
_entity_poly.entity_id
_entity_poly.type
_entity_poly.pdbx_seq_one_letter_code
_entity_poly.pdbx_strand_id
1 'polypeptide(L)'
;GEDRYLEAARGAAEAVHADRWLLPPSSCHGVAGNAELLLDLADATGEDRHRLRAHDAVEAVLSRTALRGGLLLPADDTLREVSTGHHTGLGGVLGFLLRLLHGGPRLWLPDPSRAAPSTAVRAPGRGPCDAPLPPGETGALTRGDRR
;
A
#
# COMPACT_ATOMS: atom_id res chain seq x y z
N GLY A 1 14.01 -7.32 13.81
CA GLY A 1 14.09 -6.17 12.89
C GLY A 1 14.50 -4.93 13.67
N GLU A 2 14.69 -3.78 13.01
CA GLU A 2 14.94 -2.50 13.68
C GLU A 2 13.63 -1.74 13.89
N ASP A 3 13.45 -1.10 15.05
CA ASP A 3 12.18 -0.46 15.47
C ASP A 3 11.68 0.63 14.50
N ARG A 4 12.61 1.35 13.86
CA ARG A 4 12.28 2.38 12.87
C ARG A 4 11.45 1.86 11.69
N TYR A 5 11.64 0.61 11.30
CA TYR A 5 10.87 0.00 10.20
C TYR A 5 9.46 -0.36 10.63
N LEU A 6 9.28 -0.80 11.88
CA LEU A 6 7.97 -1.07 12.43
C LEU A 6 7.16 0.23 12.55
N GLU A 7 7.79 1.30 13.00
CA GLU A 7 7.15 2.61 13.09
C GLU A 7 6.73 3.14 11.71
N ALA A 8 7.62 3.06 10.72
CA ALA A 8 7.28 3.41 9.33
C ALA A 8 6.13 2.55 8.78
N ALA A 9 6.11 1.24 9.06
CA ALA A 9 5.05 0.35 8.62
C ALA A 9 3.69 0.67 9.27
N ARG A 10 3.70 1.02 10.56
CA ARG A 10 2.48 1.50 11.26
C ARG A 10 1.99 2.81 10.67
N GLY A 11 2.89 3.76 10.39
CA GLY A 11 2.53 5.01 9.70
C GLY A 11 1.92 4.77 8.32
N ALA A 12 2.49 3.84 7.54
CA ALA A 12 1.91 3.42 6.27
C ALA A 12 0.52 2.80 6.46
N ALA A 13 0.32 1.96 7.48
CA ALA A 13 -0.97 1.35 7.79
C ALA A 13 -2.06 2.37 8.15
N GLU A 14 -1.71 3.47 8.80
CA GLU A 14 -2.65 4.59 9.03
C GLU A 14 -3.01 5.28 7.71
N ALA A 15 -2.01 5.63 6.91
CA ALA A 15 -2.21 6.35 5.64
C ALA A 15 -3.09 5.54 4.67
N VAL A 16 -2.75 4.27 4.43
CA VAL A 16 -3.48 3.43 3.49
C VAL A 16 -4.91 3.14 3.92
N HIS A 17 -5.17 3.06 5.24
CA HIS A 17 -6.53 2.90 5.75
C HIS A 17 -7.33 4.19 5.53
N ALA A 18 -6.75 5.36 5.80
CA ALA A 18 -7.40 6.65 5.57
C ALA A 18 -7.77 6.86 4.08
N ASP A 19 -6.89 6.47 3.16
CA ASP A 19 -7.05 6.65 1.72
C ASP A 19 -8.09 5.72 1.07
N ARG A 20 -8.62 4.74 1.79
CA ARG A 20 -9.49 3.68 1.23
C ARG A 20 -10.70 4.22 0.47
N TRP A 21 -11.21 5.40 0.83
CA TRP A 21 -12.36 6.04 0.16
C TRP A 21 -11.98 6.90 -1.06
N LEU A 22 -10.68 7.13 -1.29
CA LEU A 22 -10.17 7.99 -2.34
C LEU A 22 -9.57 7.22 -3.52
N LEU A 23 -9.14 5.98 -3.29
CA LEU A 23 -8.41 5.18 -4.27
C LEU A 23 -9.31 4.23 -5.09
N PRO A 24 -8.88 3.79 -6.29
CA PRO A 24 -9.57 2.75 -7.05
C PRO A 24 -9.44 1.37 -6.38
N PRO A 25 -10.25 0.37 -6.76
CA PRO A 25 -10.20 -0.97 -6.15
C PRO A 25 -8.89 -1.75 -6.36
N SER A 26 -8.02 -1.33 -7.28
CA SER A 26 -6.92 -2.13 -7.80
C SER A 26 -5.83 -2.53 -6.81
N SER A 27 -4.91 -3.38 -7.28
CA SER A 27 -3.82 -3.93 -6.48
C SER A 27 -2.51 -3.14 -6.59
N CYS A 28 -2.25 -2.41 -7.67
CA CYS A 28 -0.94 -1.76 -7.83
C CYS A 28 -0.79 -0.45 -7.07
N HIS A 29 -1.85 0.34 -6.95
CA HIS A 29 -1.89 1.60 -6.20
C HIS A 29 -3.27 1.87 -5.58
N GLY A 30 -4.10 0.83 -5.51
CA GLY A 30 -5.48 0.91 -5.08
C GLY A 30 -5.73 0.24 -3.73
N VAL A 31 -7.02 0.21 -3.38
CA VAL A 31 -7.54 -0.30 -2.11
C VAL A 31 -7.13 -1.74 -1.86
N ALA A 32 -7.13 -2.63 -2.86
CA ALA A 32 -6.73 -4.03 -2.66
C ALA A 32 -5.23 -4.14 -2.31
N GLY A 33 -4.36 -3.36 -2.97
CA GLY A 33 -2.93 -3.34 -2.66
C GLY A 33 -2.62 -2.81 -1.26
N ASN A 34 -3.36 -1.78 -0.85
CA ASN A 34 -3.33 -1.21 0.49
C ASN A 34 -3.81 -2.21 1.55
N ALA A 35 -4.87 -2.96 1.27
CA ALA A 35 -5.38 -3.97 2.19
C ALA A 35 -4.43 -5.16 2.34
N GLU A 36 -3.74 -5.55 1.26
CA GLU A 36 -2.68 -6.55 1.30
C GLU A 36 -1.51 -6.13 2.21
N LEU A 37 -1.12 -4.84 2.20
CA LEU A 37 -0.13 -4.30 3.15
C LEU A 37 -0.60 -4.44 4.60
N LEU A 38 -1.89 -4.19 4.86
CA LEU A 38 -2.46 -4.35 6.20
C LEU A 38 -2.46 -5.81 6.65
N LEU A 39 -2.73 -6.76 5.74
CA LEU A 39 -2.60 -8.19 6.03
C LEU A 39 -1.15 -8.59 6.29
N ASP A 40 -0.20 -8.06 5.50
CA ASP A 40 1.23 -8.28 5.71
C ASP A 40 1.67 -7.80 7.11
N LEU A 41 1.19 -6.63 7.53
CA LEU A 41 1.51 -6.08 8.84
C LEU A 41 0.85 -6.88 9.98
N ALA A 42 -0.41 -7.32 9.79
CA ALA A 42 -1.08 -8.18 10.76
C ALA A 42 -0.32 -9.49 10.98
N ASP A 43 0.14 -10.12 9.90
CA ASP A 43 0.91 -11.37 9.97
C ASP A 43 2.29 -11.15 10.62
N ALA A 44 2.93 -10.00 10.36
CA ALA A 44 4.26 -9.68 10.90
C ALA A 44 4.24 -9.27 12.38
N THR A 45 3.18 -8.60 12.86
CA THR A 45 3.12 -8.06 14.23
C THR A 45 2.19 -8.82 15.17
N GLY A 46 1.25 -9.60 14.61
CA GLY A 46 0.18 -10.24 15.38
C GLY A 46 -0.89 -9.25 15.89
N GLU A 47 -0.92 -8.02 15.39
CA GLU A 47 -1.86 -6.99 15.86
C GLU A 47 -3.18 -7.01 15.05
N ASP A 48 -4.25 -7.51 15.66
CA ASP A 48 -5.57 -7.72 15.03
C ASP A 48 -6.17 -6.48 14.37
N ARG A 49 -5.82 -5.28 14.85
CA ARG A 49 -6.28 -4.01 14.27
C ARG A 49 -5.98 -3.91 12.77
N HIS A 50 -4.89 -4.51 12.31
CA HIS A 50 -4.52 -4.46 10.89
C HIS A 50 -5.41 -5.36 10.03
N ARG A 51 -5.82 -6.54 10.54
CA ARG A 51 -6.84 -7.39 9.89
C ARG A 51 -8.20 -6.72 9.86
N LEU A 52 -8.61 -6.05 10.93
CA LEU A 52 -9.87 -5.28 10.96
C LEU A 52 -9.86 -4.16 9.90
N ARG A 53 -8.76 -3.41 9.80
CA ARG A 53 -8.61 -2.38 8.77
C ARG A 53 -8.58 -2.93 7.34
N ALA A 54 -7.98 -4.11 7.13
CA ALA A 54 -8.04 -4.79 5.85
C ALA A 54 -9.50 -5.19 5.51
N HIS A 55 -10.29 -5.59 6.51
CA HIS A 55 -11.71 -5.86 6.32
C HIS A 55 -12.50 -4.60 5.92
N ASP A 56 -12.23 -3.43 6.52
CA ASP A 56 -12.88 -2.17 6.13
C ASP A 56 -12.64 -1.81 4.65
N ALA A 57 -11.54 -2.28 4.06
CA ALA A 57 -11.24 -2.07 2.65
C ALA A 57 -12.26 -2.76 1.72
N VAL A 58 -12.94 -3.81 2.20
CA VAL A 58 -14.01 -4.49 1.44
C VAL A 58 -15.17 -3.55 1.17
N GLU A 59 -15.55 -2.71 2.15
CA GLU A 59 -16.63 -1.73 1.96
C GLU A 59 -16.28 -0.70 0.89
N ALA A 60 -15.02 -0.25 0.89
CA ALA A 60 -14.51 0.63 -0.14
C ALA A 60 -14.52 -0.02 -1.53
N VAL A 61 -14.10 -1.29 -1.66
CA VAL A 61 -14.21 -2.03 -2.92
C VAL A 61 -15.67 -2.11 -3.36
N LEU A 62 -16.58 -2.51 -2.46
CA LEU A 62 -18.00 -2.67 -2.74
C LEU A 62 -18.67 -1.38 -3.22
N SER A 63 -18.29 -0.23 -2.65
CA SER A 63 -18.82 1.08 -3.07
C SER A 63 -18.46 1.47 -4.50
N ARG A 64 -17.55 0.73 -5.15
CA ARG A 64 -17.05 0.95 -6.51
C ARG A 64 -17.34 -0.25 -7.42
N THR A 65 -18.36 -1.03 -7.09
CA THR A 65 -18.80 -2.18 -7.89
C THR A 65 -19.95 -1.81 -8.82
N ALA A 66 -19.97 -2.43 -10.00
CA ALA A 66 -21.09 -2.40 -10.93
C ALA A 66 -21.83 -3.74 -10.90
N LEU A 67 -23.17 -3.72 -10.94
CA LEU A 67 -23.97 -4.92 -11.14
C LEU A 67 -24.01 -5.26 -12.64
N ARG A 68 -23.27 -6.30 -13.05
CA ARG A 68 -23.24 -6.78 -14.45
C ARG A 68 -23.57 -8.27 -14.47
N GLY A 69 -24.61 -8.67 -15.20
CA GLY A 69 -25.00 -10.09 -15.31
C GLY A 69 -25.36 -10.75 -13.98
N GLY A 70 -25.90 -9.99 -13.01
CA GLY A 70 -26.23 -10.49 -11.67
C GLY A 70 -25.03 -10.59 -10.71
N LEU A 71 -23.84 -10.14 -11.13
CA LEU A 71 -22.63 -10.15 -10.31
C LEU A 71 -22.21 -8.72 -9.94
N LEU A 72 -21.74 -8.54 -8.70
CA LEU A 72 -21.07 -7.32 -8.27
C LEU A 72 -19.62 -7.36 -8.70
N LEU A 73 -19.28 -6.54 -9.70
CA LEU A 73 -17.95 -6.49 -10.29
C LEU A 73 -17.27 -5.16 -9.92
N PRO A 74 -16.20 -5.18 -9.10
CA PRO A 74 -15.37 -4.00 -8.87
C PRO A 74 -14.90 -3.35 -10.17
N ALA A 75 -14.98 -2.02 -10.22
CA ALA A 75 -14.41 -1.26 -11.32
C ALA A 75 -12.88 -1.42 -11.37
N ASP A 76 -12.32 -1.26 -12.57
CA ASP A 76 -10.89 -1.15 -12.76
C ASP A 76 -10.35 0.22 -12.31
N ASP A 77 -9.05 0.44 -12.48
CA ASP A 77 -8.37 1.68 -12.10
C ASP A 77 -8.93 2.95 -12.72
N THR A 78 -9.63 2.85 -13.85
CA THR A 78 -10.25 4.02 -14.49
C THR A 78 -11.54 4.44 -13.79
N LEU A 79 -12.09 3.58 -12.94
CA LEU A 79 -13.44 3.69 -12.35
C LEU A 79 -14.57 3.79 -13.39
N ARG A 80 -14.30 3.44 -14.65
CA ARG A 80 -15.27 3.50 -15.75
C ARG A 80 -15.65 2.14 -16.29
N GLU A 81 -14.74 1.18 -16.21
CA GLU A 81 -14.93 -0.15 -16.77
C GLU A 81 -14.59 -1.25 -15.75
N VAL A 82 -14.79 -2.49 -16.20
CA VAL A 82 -14.38 -3.69 -15.48
C VAL A 82 -13.33 -4.40 -16.34
N SER A 83 -12.19 -4.73 -15.74
CA SER A 83 -11.14 -5.50 -16.39
C SER A 83 -10.72 -6.69 -15.51
N THR A 84 -10.18 -7.74 -16.14
CA THR A 84 -9.72 -8.96 -15.44
C THR A 84 -8.25 -8.90 -15.01
N GLY A 85 -7.58 -7.77 -15.25
CA GLY A 85 -6.17 -7.59 -14.92
C GLY A 85 -5.88 -7.78 -13.44
N HIS A 86 -4.71 -8.33 -13.11
CA HIS A 86 -4.32 -8.52 -11.71
C HIS A 86 -3.98 -7.18 -11.04
N HIS A 87 -3.12 -6.37 -11.65
CA HIS A 87 -2.70 -5.10 -11.04
C HIS A 87 -3.78 -4.04 -11.02
N THR A 88 -4.56 -3.93 -12.10
CA THR A 88 -5.44 -2.79 -12.36
C THR A 88 -6.94 -3.13 -12.35
N GLY A 89 -7.30 -4.39 -12.10
CA GLY A 89 -8.66 -4.89 -12.24
C GLY A 89 -9.04 -5.95 -11.21
N LEU A 90 -10.05 -6.75 -11.55
CA LEU A 90 -10.67 -7.73 -10.66
C LEU A 90 -9.70 -8.78 -10.12
N GLY A 91 -8.65 -9.15 -10.87
CA GLY A 91 -7.73 -10.20 -10.46
C GLY A 91 -6.97 -9.86 -9.17
N GLY A 92 -6.68 -8.58 -8.95
CA GLY A 92 -6.02 -8.11 -7.72
C GLY A 92 -6.98 -8.07 -6.54
N VAL A 93 -8.20 -7.58 -6.77
CA VAL A 93 -9.27 -7.58 -5.76
C VAL A 93 -9.58 -8.99 -5.30
N LEU A 94 -9.70 -9.94 -6.23
CA LEU A 94 -9.93 -11.35 -5.90
C LEU A 94 -8.78 -11.94 -5.09
N GLY A 95 -7.53 -11.63 -5.44
CA GLY A 95 -6.36 -12.05 -4.66
C GLY A 95 -6.44 -11.62 -3.20
N PHE A 96 -6.72 -10.32 -2.99
CA PHE A 96 -6.94 -9.74 -1.67
C PHE A 96 -8.09 -10.42 -0.92
N LEU A 97 -9.27 -10.55 -1.53
CA LEU A 97 -10.44 -11.14 -0.86
C LEU A 97 -10.21 -12.61 -0.47
N LEU A 98 -9.58 -13.39 -1.35
CA LEU A 98 -9.23 -14.78 -1.06
C LEU A 98 -8.25 -14.86 0.12
N ARG A 99 -7.23 -14.01 0.15
CA ARG A 99 -6.28 -13.97 1.27
C ARG A 99 -6.94 -13.51 2.56
N LEU A 100 -7.84 -12.53 2.51
CA LEU A 100 -8.58 -12.06 3.69
C LEU A 100 -9.43 -13.18 4.29
N LEU A 101 -10.13 -13.96 3.45
CA LEU A 101 -11.05 -15.02 3.90
C LEU A 101 -10.36 -16.32 4.29
N HIS A 102 -9.27 -16.68 3.59
CA HIS A 102 -8.65 -18.00 3.70
C HIS A 102 -7.21 -17.96 4.23
N GLY A 103 -6.65 -16.77 4.42
CA GLY A 103 -5.24 -16.59 4.71
C GLY A 103 -4.35 -16.95 3.52
N GLY A 104 -3.06 -17.17 3.80
CA GLY A 104 -2.06 -17.54 2.80
C GLY A 104 -1.15 -16.37 2.38
N PRO A 105 -0.15 -16.67 1.53
CA PRO A 105 0.79 -15.67 1.07
C PRO A 105 0.16 -14.71 0.07
N ARG A 106 0.68 -13.49 0.02
CA ARG A 106 0.33 -12.51 -1.01
C ARG A 106 0.75 -13.00 -2.39
N LEU A 107 -0.16 -12.90 -3.36
CA LEU A 107 0.15 -13.26 -4.74
C LEU A 107 1.28 -12.38 -5.32
N TRP A 108 2.13 -12.98 -6.13
CA TRP A 108 3.26 -12.33 -6.83
C TRP A 108 4.33 -11.71 -5.94
N LEU A 109 4.28 -11.92 -4.63
CA LEU A 109 5.41 -11.71 -3.73
C LEU A 109 6.10 -13.05 -3.45
N PRO A 110 7.43 -13.02 -3.22
CA PRO A 110 8.13 -14.20 -2.72
C PRO A 110 7.52 -14.64 -1.39
N ASP A 111 7.37 -15.95 -1.22
CA ASP A 111 6.95 -16.53 0.06
C ASP A 111 8.01 -16.17 1.14
N PRO A 112 7.64 -15.41 2.18
CA PRO A 112 8.59 -14.99 3.20
C PRO A 112 9.12 -16.18 4.02
N SER A 113 8.39 -17.30 4.10
CA SER A 113 8.87 -18.53 4.74
C SER A 113 9.91 -19.27 3.91
N ARG A 114 9.95 -18.98 2.60
CA ARG A 114 10.91 -19.53 1.63
C ARG A 114 11.99 -18.54 1.22
N ALA A 115 11.88 -17.28 1.66
CA ALA A 115 12.90 -16.28 1.44
C ALA A 115 14.17 -16.71 2.19
N ALA A 116 15.25 -16.94 1.44
CA ALA A 116 16.57 -17.18 2.03
C ALA A 116 16.88 -16.06 3.03
N PRO A 117 17.58 -16.34 4.15
CA PRO A 117 17.97 -15.30 5.10
C PRO A 117 18.63 -14.18 4.32
N SER A 118 18.11 -12.97 4.49
CA SER A 118 18.57 -11.79 3.78
C SER A 118 20.10 -11.71 3.88
N THR A 119 20.78 -11.97 2.78
CA THR A 119 22.19 -11.64 2.60
C THR A 119 22.32 -10.15 2.28
N ALA A 120 21.46 -9.30 2.85
CA ALA A 120 21.74 -7.89 2.95
C ALA A 120 23.06 -7.78 3.71
N VAL A 121 24.13 -7.72 2.92
CA VAL A 121 25.42 -7.19 3.35
C VAL A 121 25.05 -5.92 4.09
N ARG A 122 25.32 -5.87 5.40
CA ARG A 122 25.40 -4.61 6.12
C ARG A 122 26.32 -3.73 5.28
N ALA A 123 25.77 -2.80 4.51
CA ALA A 123 26.59 -1.82 3.83
C ALA A 123 27.41 -1.14 4.93
N PRO A 124 28.76 -1.19 4.88
CA PRO A 124 29.55 -0.43 5.82
C PRO A 124 29.36 1.05 5.49
N GLY A 125 28.60 1.77 6.31
CA GLY A 125 28.57 3.23 6.34
C GLY A 125 27.34 3.89 5.70
N ARG A 126 27.04 5.07 6.24
CA ARG A 126 25.95 6.02 5.88
C ARG A 126 25.69 6.09 4.37
N GLY A 127 24.43 5.93 3.99
CA GLY A 127 23.99 6.10 2.61
C GLY A 127 23.93 7.59 2.20
N PRO A 128 23.94 7.90 0.90
CA PRO A 128 23.92 9.27 0.38
C PRO A 128 22.65 10.07 0.72
N CYS A 129 21.60 9.43 1.23
CA CYS A 129 20.36 10.09 1.67
C CYS A 129 20.41 10.57 3.13
N ASP A 130 21.43 10.19 3.91
CA ASP A 130 21.61 10.61 5.31
C ASP A 130 22.48 11.87 5.46
N ALA A 131 22.84 12.53 4.36
CA ALA A 131 23.51 13.82 4.40
C ALA A 131 22.51 14.89 4.86
N PRO A 132 22.82 15.68 5.91
CA PRO A 132 22.04 16.86 6.23
C PRO A 132 21.96 17.75 4.98
N LEU A 133 20.76 18.20 4.64
CA LEU A 133 20.58 19.24 3.62
C LEU A 133 21.53 20.41 3.95
N PRO A 134 22.29 20.94 2.97
CA PRO A 134 23.10 22.12 3.22
C PRO A 134 22.19 23.23 3.76
N PRO A 135 22.62 24.01 4.77
CA PRO A 135 21.83 25.14 5.25
C PRO A 135 21.50 26.02 4.05
N GLY A 136 20.20 26.20 3.78
CA GLY A 136 19.74 27.01 2.67
C GLY A 136 20.37 28.39 2.78
N GLU A 137 21.07 28.81 1.74
CA GLU A 137 21.54 30.18 1.64
C GLU A 137 20.30 31.08 1.72
N THR A 138 20.17 31.84 2.82
CA THR A 138 19.22 32.94 2.90
C THR A 138 19.67 34.00 1.92
N GLY A 139 19.26 33.86 0.66
CA GLY A 139 19.32 34.92 -0.33
C GLY A 139 18.46 36.06 0.17
N ALA A 140 19.09 37.14 0.62
CA ALA A 140 18.40 38.39 0.89
C ALA A 140 17.77 38.88 -0.42
N LEU A 141 16.43 38.82 -0.50
CA LEU A 141 15.66 39.49 -1.55
C LEU A 141 15.93 40.99 -1.45
N THR A 142 16.89 41.49 -2.23
CA THR A 142 17.06 42.93 -2.42
C THR A 142 15.82 43.42 -3.16
N ARG A 143 15.10 44.35 -2.53
CA ARG A 143 13.91 45.00 -3.09
C ARG A 143 14.36 45.85 -4.28
N GLY A 144 14.37 45.25 -5.46
CA GLY A 144 14.66 45.91 -6.73
C GLY A 144 13.57 46.93 -7.09
N ASP A 145 14.05 48.12 -7.44
CA ASP A 145 13.31 49.33 -7.82
C ASP A 145 12.19 49.09 -8.83
N ARG A 146 11.00 49.62 -8.54
CA ARG A 146 9.94 49.83 -9.54
C ARG A 146 10.27 51.11 -10.30
N ARG A 147 10.63 50.98 -11.57
CA ARG A 147 10.48 52.03 -12.58
C ARG A 147 9.39 51.62 -13.55
#